data_AF-A0A317HF71-F1
#
_entry.id   AF-A0A317HF71-F1
#
_cell.length_a   1.000
_cell.length_b   1.000
_cell.length_c   1.000
_cell.angle_alpha   90.00
_cell.angle_beta   90.00
_cell.angle_gamma   90.00
#
_symmetry.space_group_name_H-M   'P 1'
#
loop_
_entity.id
_entity.type
_entity.pdbx_description
1 polymer ?
#
loop_
_entity_poly.entity_id
_entity_poly.type
_entity_poly.pdbx_seq_one_letter_code
_entity_poly.pdbx_strand_id
1 'polypeptide(L)'
;MMTFVWHADWSGEPRASIHEEDAKVLLAFQRQQPWGLDAAIDLFDCDPELVRDPSVIRACVMDVCEQIQMKRYGEPQLVRFGDDPRVRGYTLVQLIETSAITAHFIEQANAVCLNVFSCSPYRPLQTTALCQQWFRAREVAVSMVFRGPDQRELPQHDDA
;
A
#
# COMPACT_ATOMS: atom_id res chain seq x y z
N MET A 1 0.52 22.90 11.21
CA MET A 1 0.34 22.13 9.96
C MET A 1 -0.35 20.83 10.35
N MET A 2 -1.62 20.64 10.00
CA MET A 2 -2.30 19.38 10.28
C MET A 2 -1.85 18.36 9.23
N THR A 3 -1.11 17.34 9.65
CA THR A 3 -0.82 16.19 8.79
C THR A 3 -2.14 15.54 8.41
N PHE A 4 -2.45 15.47 7.12
CA PHE A 4 -3.61 14.74 6.64
C PHE A 4 -3.41 13.26 6.98
N VAL A 5 -4.24 12.73 7.90
CA VAL A 5 -4.30 11.32 8.24
C VAL A 5 -5.74 10.86 8.12
N TRP A 6 -5.97 9.84 7.31
CA TRP A 6 -7.27 9.19 7.15
C TRP A 6 -7.14 7.74 7.59
N HIS A 7 -8.12 7.25 8.35
CA HIS A 7 -8.22 5.86 8.75
C HIS A 7 -9.50 5.25 8.23
N ALA A 8 -9.42 4.02 7.73
CA ALA A 8 -10.57 3.18 7.46
C ALA A 8 -10.27 1.76 7.92
N ASP A 9 -11.31 1.03 8.28
CA ASP A 9 -11.25 -0.37 8.69
C ASP A 9 -12.51 -1.08 8.19
N TRP A 10 -12.49 -2.39 8.01
CA TRP A 10 -13.71 -3.16 7.81
C TRP A 10 -13.49 -4.64 8.07
N SER A 11 -14.59 -5.37 8.23
CA SER A 11 -14.62 -6.82 8.32
C SER A 11 -15.56 -7.39 7.25
N GLY A 12 -15.19 -8.52 6.65
CA GLY A 12 -15.92 -9.11 5.53
C GLY A 12 -15.71 -8.33 4.24
N GLU A 13 -16.76 -8.16 3.45
CA GLU A 13 -16.66 -7.48 2.15
C GLU A 13 -16.32 -5.98 2.29
N PRO A 14 -15.64 -5.38 1.29
CA PRO A 14 -15.38 -3.95 1.26
C PRO A 14 -16.66 -3.12 1.45
N ARG A 15 -16.56 -2.01 2.18
CA ARG A 15 -17.68 -1.10 2.41
C ARG A 15 -18.19 -0.52 1.07
N ALA A 16 -19.50 -0.37 0.91
CA ALA A 16 -20.06 0.27 -0.28
C ALA A 16 -19.57 1.71 -0.51
N SER A 17 -19.11 2.38 0.56
CA SER A 17 -18.61 3.77 0.55
C SER A 17 -17.18 3.94 0.01
N ILE A 18 -16.42 2.86 -0.26
CA ILE A 18 -15.00 3.00 -0.61
C ILE A 18 -14.75 3.94 -1.80
N HIS A 19 -15.64 3.93 -2.80
CA HIS A 19 -15.53 4.81 -3.98
C HIS A 19 -15.69 6.29 -3.63
N GLU A 20 -16.63 6.60 -2.73
CA GLU A 20 -16.92 7.96 -2.27
C GLU A 20 -15.81 8.48 -1.36
N GLU A 21 -15.24 7.61 -0.53
CA GLU A 21 -14.11 7.92 0.33
C GLU A 21 -12.82 8.12 -0.47
N ASP A 22 -12.53 7.26 -1.45
CA ASP A 22 -11.42 7.47 -2.40
C ASP A 22 -11.56 8.81 -3.14
N ALA A 23 -12.77 9.19 -3.55
CA ALA A 23 -13.00 10.48 -4.20
C ALA A 23 -12.64 11.66 -3.29
N LYS A 24 -12.92 11.55 -1.98
CA LYS A 24 -12.53 12.57 -0.99
C LYS A 24 -11.01 12.63 -0.80
N VAL A 25 -10.33 11.48 -0.79
CA VAL A 25 -8.86 11.42 -0.73
C VAL A 25 -8.24 12.08 -1.96
N LEU A 26 -8.73 11.78 -3.16
CA LEU A 26 -8.25 12.38 -4.41
C LEU A 26 -8.46 13.90 -4.44
N LEU A 27 -9.63 14.38 -3.99
CA LEU A 27 -9.90 15.81 -3.89
C LEU A 27 -8.96 16.49 -2.88
N ALA A 28 -8.69 15.86 -1.74
CA ALA A 28 -7.74 16.37 -0.76
C ALA A 28 -6.30 16.39 -1.29
N PHE A 29 -5.89 15.37 -2.04
CA PHE A 29 -4.56 15.30 -2.67
C PHE A 29 -4.38 16.44 -3.67
N GLN A 30 -5.38 16.70 -4.52
CA GLN A 30 -5.35 17.81 -5.47
C GLN A 30 -5.23 19.17 -4.77
N ARG A 31 -5.92 19.34 -3.63
CA ARG A 31 -5.92 20.61 -2.88
C ARG A 31 -4.62 20.88 -2.14
N GLN A 32 -4.01 19.85 -1.57
CA GLN A 32 -2.79 19.97 -0.75
C GLN A 32 -1.50 19.75 -1.54
N GLN A 33 -1.58 19.30 -2.79
CA GLN A 33 -0.45 19.06 -3.69
C GLN A 33 0.76 18.38 -3.01
N PRO A 34 0.56 17.27 -2.27
CA PRO A 34 1.68 16.60 -1.62
C PRO A 34 2.58 15.96 -2.67
N TRP A 35 3.79 15.57 -2.26
CA TRP A 35 4.69 14.79 -3.13
C TRP A 35 4.21 13.37 -3.37
N GLY A 36 3.35 12.83 -2.52
CA GLY A 36 2.77 11.51 -2.70
C GLY A 36 1.78 11.10 -1.62
N LEU A 37 1.20 9.93 -1.82
CA LEU A 37 0.24 9.27 -0.94
C LEU A 37 0.81 7.92 -0.51
N ASP A 38 0.84 7.68 0.79
CA ASP A 38 1.24 6.41 1.41
C ASP A 38 0.04 5.80 2.13
N ALA A 39 -0.37 4.62 1.69
CA ALA A 39 -1.37 3.81 2.36
C ALA A 39 -0.69 2.64 3.07
N ALA A 40 -0.71 2.67 4.40
CA ALA A 40 -0.32 1.56 5.26
C ALA A 40 -1.55 0.67 5.47
N ILE A 41 -1.51 -0.55 4.96
CA ILE A 41 -2.60 -1.51 4.88
C ILE A 41 -2.23 -2.72 5.72
N ASP A 42 -3.11 -3.06 6.67
CA ASP A 42 -3.04 -4.28 7.45
C ASP A 42 -4.22 -5.17 7.05
N LEU A 43 -3.90 -6.41 6.66
CA LEU A 43 -4.84 -7.47 6.35
C LEU A 43 -4.69 -8.57 7.40
N PHE A 44 -5.80 -8.97 8.02
CA PHE A 44 -5.83 -10.04 9.03
C PHE A 44 -6.72 -11.20 8.61
N ASP A 45 -6.49 -12.35 9.24
CA ASP A 45 -7.18 -13.61 8.94
C ASP A 45 -7.17 -13.95 7.44
N CYS A 46 -6.00 -13.79 6.83
CA CYS A 46 -5.77 -14.15 5.43
C CYS A 46 -5.78 -15.67 5.25
N ASP A 47 -5.97 -16.10 4.01
CA ASP A 47 -5.78 -17.49 3.61
C ASP A 47 -4.30 -17.90 3.85
N PRO A 48 -4.05 -18.92 4.70
CA PRO A 48 -2.69 -19.33 5.05
C PRO A 48 -1.84 -19.77 3.86
N GLU A 49 -2.44 -20.36 2.83
CA GLU A 49 -1.71 -20.84 1.66
C GLU A 49 -1.24 -19.66 0.81
N LEU A 50 -2.09 -18.64 0.65
CA LEU A 50 -1.82 -17.48 -0.20
C LEU A 50 -0.71 -16.58 0.35
N VAL A 51 -0.67 -16.36 1.68
CA VAL A 51 0.39 -15.54 2.31
C VAL A 51 1.77 -16.23 2.32
N ARG A 52 1.82 -17.52 1.98
CA ARG A 52 3.04 -18.34 1.90
C ARG A 52 3.46 -18.65 0.47
N ASP A 53 2.66 -18.25 -0.52
CA ASP A 53 2.91 -18.55 -1.92
C ASP A 53 3.63 -17.38 -2.61
N PRO A 54 4.91 -17.53 -2.97
CA PRO A 54 5.66 -16.45 -3.61
C PRO A 54 5.13 -16.09 -5.01
N SER A 55 4.43 -16.97 -5.70
CA SER A 55 3.80 -16.68 -7.00
C SER A 55 2.57 -15.79 -6.83
N VAL A 56 1.75 -16.06 -5.81
CA VAL A 56 0.58 -15.23 -5.44
C VAL A 56 1.03 -13.84 -5.00
N ILE A 57 2.06 -13.76 -4.13
CA ILE A 57 2.61 -12.48 -3.67
C ILE A 57 3.12 -11.63 -4.84
N ARG A 58 3.83 -12.24 -5.79
CA ARG A 58 4.31 -11.55 -7.00
C ARG A 58 3.15 -11.10 -7.88
N ALA A 59 2.15 -11.94 -8.10
CA ALA A 59 0.99 -11.59 -8.92
C ALA A 59 0.21 -10.42 -8.30
N CYS A 60 -0.03 -10.45 -6.98
CA CYS A 60 -0.70 -9.38 -6.25
C CYS A 60 -0.02 -8.03 -6.47
N VAL A 61 1.31 -7.94 -6.34
CA VAL A 61 1.99 -6.63 -6.50
C VAL A 61 2.02 -6.16 -7.96
N MET A 62 2.00 -7.07 -8.94
CA MET A 62 1.82 -6.68 -10.34
C MET A 62 0.46 -6.03 -10.58
N ASP A 63 -0.61 -6.63 -10.05
CA ASP A 63 -1.96 -6.10 -10.16
C ASP A 63 -2.11 -4.76 -9.44
N VAL A 64 -1.48 -4.62 -8.26
CA VAL A 64 -1.44 -3.33 -7.55
C VAL A 64 -0.75 -2.27 -8.43
N CYS A 65 0.39 -2.57 -9.03
CA CYS A 65 1.10 -1.63 -9.91
C CYS A 65 0.24 -1.20 -11.12
N GLU A 66 -0.47 -2.15 -11.73
CA GLU A 66 -1.38 -1.89 -12.85
C GLU A 66 -2.56 -1.00 -12.40
N GLN A 67 -3.18 -1.32 -11.27
CA GLN A 67 -4.32 -0.58 -10.73
C GLN A 67 -3.97 0.88 -10.38
N ILE A 68 -2.79 1.12 -9.80
CA ILE A 68 -2.33 2.47 -9.48
C ILE A 68 -1.65 3.17 -10.67
N GLN A 69 -1.55 2.49 -11.82
CA GLN A 69 -0.95 2.98 -13.06
C GLN A 69 0.49 3.47 -12.91
N MET A 70 1.28 2.82 -12.04
CA MET A 70 2.67 3.18 -11.81
C MET A 70 3.63 2.27 -12.56
N LYS A 71 4.63 2.88 -13.19
CA LYS A 71 5.68 2.14 -13.91
C LYS A 71 6.59 1.43 -12.91
N ARG A 72 6.75 0.12 -13.08
CA ARG A 72 7.66 -0.72 -12.29
C ARG A 72 9.12 -0.50 -12.70
N TYR A 73 10.03 -0.62 -11.73
CA TYR A 73 11.46 -0.65 -11.96
C TYR A 73 12.04 -2.00 -11.52
N GLY A 74 12.36 -2.85 -12.49
CA GLY A 74 12.86 -4.19 -12.26
C GLY A 74 11.83 -5.16 -11.67
N GLU A 75 12.31 -6.36 -11.38
CA GLU A 75 11.51 -7.42 -10.77
C GLU A 75 11.31 -7.19 -9.26
N PRO A 76 10.18 -7.65 -8.69
CA PRO A 76 9.97 -7.56 -7.25
C PRO A 76 11.02 -8.36 -6.48
N GLN A 77 11.62 -7.72 -5.49
CA GLN A 77 12.50 -8.37 -4.52
C GLN A 77 11.61 -9.08 -3.50
N LEU A 78 11.75 -10.39 -3.38
CA LEU A 78 10.93 -11.20 -2.47
C LEU A 78 11.85 -12.16 -1.72
N VAL A 79 11.93 -11.98 -0.40
CA VAL A 79 12.84 -12.75 0.45
C VAL A 79 12.06 -13.29 1.64
N ARG A 80 12.22 -14.58 1.94
CA ARG A 80 11.64 -15.21 3.14
C ARG A 80 12.68 -15.26 4.25
N PHE A 81 12.43 -14.60 5.37
CA PHE A 81 13.38 -14.55 6.48
C PHE A 81 12.69 -14.30 7.84
N GLY A 82 13.49 -14.30 8.91
CA GLY A 82 13.06 -14.05 10.29
C GLY A 82 13.30 -15.26 11.19
N ASP A 83 14.08 -15.06 12.25
CA ASP A 83 14.39 -16.12 13.23
C ASP A 83 13.27 -16.30 14.26
N ASP A 84 12.57 -15.21 14.61
CA ASP A 84 11.40 -15.24 15.50
C ASP A 84 10.16 -15.73 14.71
N PRO A 85 9.59 -16.90 15.05
CA PRO A 85 8.41 -17.44 14.36
C PRO A 85 7.22 -16.47 14.31
N ARG A 86 7.09 -15.57 15.29
CA ARG A 86 5.96 -14.62 15.40
C ARG A 86 5.89 -13.63 14.25
N VAL A 87 7.03 -13.34 13.62
CA VAL A 87 7.17 -12.36 12.54
C VAL A 87 7.94 -12.94 11.34
N ARG A 88 8.11 -14.26 11.28
CA ARG A 88 8.76 -14.91 10.15
C ARG A 88 7.81 -14.92 8.95
N GLY A 89 8.38 -14.68 7.76
CA GLY A 89 7.69 -14.91 6.51
C GLY A 89 8.34 -14.17 5.36
N TYR A 90 7.55 -13.86 4.33
CA TYR A 90 8.05 -13.15 3.16
C TYR A 90 8.07 -11.64 3.40
N THR A 91 9.09 -10.97 2.86
CA THR A 91 9.09 -9.52 2.68
C THR A 91 9.29 -9.22 1.20
N LEU A 92 8.48 -8.30 0.71
CA LEU A 92 8.43 -7.84 -0.65
C LEU A 92 8.85 -6.38 -0.74
N VAL A 93 9.64 -6.05 -1.76
CA VAL A 93 9.88 -4.69 -2.23
C VAL A 93 9.72 -4.66 -3.75
N GLN A 94 8.75 -3.88 -4.23
CA GLN A 94 8.61 -3.53 -5.65
C GLN A 94 8.93 -2.05 -5.82
N LEU A 95 10.01 -1.76 -6.54
CA LEU A 95 10.33 -0.39 -6.93
C LEU A 95 9.37 0.05 -8.04
N ILE A 96 8.85 1.26 -7.91
CA ILE A 96 8.04 1.94 -8.94
C ILE A 96 8.65 3.31 -9.19
N GLU A 97 8.27 3.99 -10.27
CA GLU A 97 8.85 5.27 -10.65
C GLU A 97 8.84 6.27 -9.47
N THR A 98 10.05 6.62 -9.00
CA THR A 98 10.32 7.54 -7.87
C THR A 98 9.73 7.14 -6.50
N SER A 99 9.32 5.89 -6.29
CA SER A 99 8.74 5.41 -5.02
C SER A 99 8.79 3.86 -4.89
N ALA A 100 8.04 3.26 -3.95
CA ALA A 100 8.07 1.81 -3.73
C ALA A 100 6.77 1.28 -3.08
N ILE A 101 6.45 0.03 -3.42
CA ILE A 101 5.48 -0.80 -2.68
C ILE A 101 6.26 -1.80 -1.85
N THR A 102 5.96 -1.88 -0.55
CA THR A 102 6.59 -2.85 0.35
C THR A 102 5.54 -3.67 1.05
N ALA A 103 5.84 -4.92 1.37
CA ALA A 103 4.94 -5.75 2.17
C ALA A 103 5.69 -6.76 3.02
N HIS A 104 5.10 -7.14 4.14
CA HIS A 104 5.55 -8.22 4.98
C HIS A 104 4.39 -9.18 5.26
N PHE A 105 4.62 -10.47 5.01
CA PHE A 105 3.66 -11.55 5.10
C PHE A 105 3.99 -12.36 6.35
N ILE A 106 3.24 -12.16 7.43
CA ILE A 106 3.47 -12.76 8.74
C ILE A 106 2.79 -14.12 8.75
N GLU A 107 3.56 -15.19 8.51
CA GLU A 107 3.00 -16.53 8.32
C GLU A 107 2.24 -17.00 9.56
N GLN A 108 2.84 -16.87 10.75
CA GLN A 108 2.21 -17.39 11.98
C GLN A 108 0.86 -16.72 12.28
N ALA A 109 0.70 -15.44 11.92
CA ALA A 109 -0.52 -14.68 12.15
C ALA A 109 -1.50 -14.72 10.96
N ASN A 110 -1.10 -15.29 9.82
CA ASN A 110 -1.80 -15.17 8.54
C ASN A 110 -2.20 -13.71 8.25
N ALA A 111 -1.23 -12.81 8.41
CA ALA A 111 -1.45 -11.37 8.27
C ALA A 111 -0.49 -10.78 7.23
N VAL A 112 -0.91 -9.67 6.62
CA VAL A 112 -0.09 -8.92 5.66
C VAL A 112 -0.06 -7.46 6.07
N CYS A 113 1.13 -6.91 6.23
CA CYS A 113 1.36 -5.47 6.41
C CYS A 113 1.98 -4.93 5.13
N LEU A 114 1.30 -4.05 4.41
CA LEU A 114 1.73 -3.53 3.11
C LEU A 114 1.68 -1.99 3.09
N ASN A 115 2.66 -1.37 2.46
CA ASN A 115 2.69 0.05 2.16
C ASN A 115 2.65 0.25 0.65
N VAL A 116 1.67 1.02 0.17
CA VAL A 116 1.64 1.54 -1.20
C VAL A 116 2.02 3.01 -1.13
N PHE A 117 3.29 3.32 -1.36
CA PHE A 117 3.74 4.70 -1.46
C PHE A 117 3.92 5.07 -2.93
N SER A 118 3.14 6.04 -3.40
CA SER A 118 3.19 6.55 -4.77
C SER A 118 3.26 8.07 -4.80
N CYS A 119 4.03 8.61 -5.73
CA CYS A 119 4.05 10.05 -6.03
C CYS A 119 2.83 10.51 -6.86
N SER A 120 2.13 9.57 -7.52
CA SER A 120 0.91 9.82 -8.27
C SER A 120 -0.32 9.53 -7.39
N PRO A 121 -1.41 10.31 -7.53
CA PRO A 121 -2.64 10.02 -6.81
C PRO A 121 -3.25 8.70 -7.30
N TYR A 122 -3.75 7.90 -6.37
CA TYR A 122 -4.45 6.65 -6.64
C TYR A 122 -5.62 6.47 -5.68
N ARG A 123 -6.36 5.37 -5.81
CA ARG A 123 -7.55 5.05 -5.01
C ARG A 123 -7.19 4.05 -3.90
N PRO A 124 -6.71 4.51 -2.73
CA PRO A 124 -6.13 3.63 -1.71
C PRO A 124 -7.11 2.61 -1.14
N LEU A 125 -8.40 2.91 -1.03
CA LEU A 125 -9.38 1.96 -0.50
C LEU A 125 -9.70 0.87 -1.52
N GLN A 126 -9.79 1.21 -2.81
CA GLN A 126 -9.88 0.22 -3.88
C GLN A 126 -8.61 -0.64 -4.01
N THR A 127 -7.42 -0.05 -3.81
CA THR A 127 -6.17 -0.84 -3.76
C THR A 127 -6.11 -1.76 -2.55
N THR A 128 -6.60 -1.28 -1.40
CA THR A 128 -6.74 -2.12 -0.20
C THR A 128 -7.70 -3.28 -0.45
N ALA A 129 -8.86 -3.03 -1.08
CA ALA A 129 -9.83 -4.06 -1.43
C ALA A 129 -9.26 -5.09 -2.42
N LEU A 130 -8.45 -4.66 -3.40
CA LEU A 130 -7.72 -5.57 -4.28
C LEU A 130 -6.78 -6.49 -3.50
N CYS A 131 -5.96 -5.94 -2.60
CA CYS A 131 -5.07 -6.72 -1.74
C CYS A 131 -5.86 -7.69 -0.84
N GLN A 132 -6.98 -7.24 -0.27
CA GLN A 132 -7.88 -8.08 0.52
C GLN A 132 -8.36 -9.29 -0.29
N GLN A 133 -8.78 -9.09 -1.54
CA GLN A 133 -9.23 -10.18 -2.42
C GLN A 133 -8.13 -11.19 -2.70
N TRP A 134 -6.92 -10.72 -2.99
CA TRP A 134 -5.75 -11.57 -3.24
C TRP A 134 -5.43 -12.51 -2.08
N PHE A 135 -5.59 -12.05 -0.84
CA PHE A 135 -5.25 -12.84 0.36
C PHE A 135 -6.47 -13.34 1.13
N ARG A 136 -7.69 -13.11 0.64
CA ARG A 136 -8.96 -13.47 1.28
C ARG A 136 -9.05 -13.03 2.74
N ALA A 137 -8.51 -11.86 3.04
CA ALA A 137 -8.47 -11.32 4.40
C ALA A 137 -9.87 -11.02 4.91
N ARG A 138 -10.14 -11.34 6.19
CA ARG A 138 -11.45 -11.09 6.81
C ARG A 138 -11.53 -9.74 7.48
N GLU A 139 -10.41 -9.19 7.92
CA GLU A 139 -10.36 -7.88 8.56
C GLU A 139 -9.29 -7.05 7.89
N VAL A 140 -9.59 -5.76 7.79
CA VAL A 140 -8.74 -4.77 7.13
C VAL A 140 -8.66 -3.54 8.01
N ALA A 141 -7.45 -2.99 8.13
CA ALA A 141 -7.23 -1.64 8.60
C ALA A 141 -6.31 -0.91 7.60
N VAL A 142 -6.58 0.37 7.34
CA VAL A 142 -5.77 1.18 6.46
C VAL A 142 -5.63 2.59 7.01
N SER A 143 -4.38 3.07 7.02
CA SER A 143 -4.01 4.43 7.38
C SER A 143 -3.35 5.11 6.19
N MET A 144 -3.87 6.26 5.79
CA MET A 144 -3.41 7.02 4.64
C MET A 144 -2.80 8.33 5.09
N VAL A 145 -1.61 8.63 4.57
CA VAL A 145 -0.88 9.87 4.87
C VAL A 145 -0.38 10.50 3.58
N PHE A 146 -0.56 11.81 3.45
CA PHE A 146 0.11 12.58 2.42
C PHE A 146 1.57 12.84 2.80
N ARG A 147 2.48 12.51 1.89
CA ARG A 147 3.93 12.62 2.05
C ARG A 147 4.40 13.88 1.32
N GLY A 148 5.12 14.75 2.00
CA GLY A 148 5.51 16.03 1.39
C GLY A 148 4.45 17.13 1.58
N PRO A 149 4.75 18.35 1.15
CA PRO A 149 4.12 19.55 1.70
C PRO A 149 2.92 20.07 0.91
N ASP A 150 2.17 20.92 1.61
CA ASP A 150 1.27 21.94 1.03
C ASP A 150 2.08 23.14 0.49
N GLN A 151 3.15 23.62 1.18
CA GLN A 151 4.21 24.45 0.58
C GLN A 151 5.57 24.26 1.28
N ARG A 152 6.58 23.81 0.53
CA ARG A 152 8.00 24.05 0.82
C ARG A 152 8.62 24.55 -0.47
N GLU A 153 9.20 25.75 -0.45
CA GLU A 153 10.05 26.21 -1.55
C GLU A 153 11.23 25.23 -1.65
N LEU A 154 11.36 24.55 -2.79
CA LEU A 154 12.59 23.82 -3.09
C LEU A 154 13.67 24.87 -3.38
N PRO A 155 14.88 24.76 -2.79
CA PRO A 155 15.99 25.63 -3.18
C PRO A 155 16.18 25.53 -4.69
N GLN A 156 16.22 26.68 -5.37
CA GLN A 156 16.72 26.75 -6.73
C GLN A 156 18.22 26.48 -6.66
N HIS A 157 18.61 25.20 -6.75
CA HIS A 157 19.99 24.89 -7.08
C HIS A 157 20.12 25.13 -8.57
N ASP A 158 20.76 26.24 -8.94
CA ASP A 158 21.39 26.38 -10.24
C ASP A 158 22.36 25.20 -10.38
N ASP A 159 22.05 24.27 -11.28
CA ASP A 159 22.86 23.10 -11.57
C ASP A 159 24.31 23.53 -11.86
N ALA A 160 25.27 22.88 -11.18
CA ALA A 160 26.70 22.96 -11.45
C ALA A 160 27.18 21.72 -12.21
#